data_AF-A0A1H6IZI8-F1
#
_entry.id   AF-A0A1H6IZI8-F1
#
_cell.length_a   1.000
_cell.length_b   1.000
_cell.length_c   1.000
_cell.angle_alpha   90.00
_cell.angle_beta   90.00
_cell.angle_gamma   90.00
#
_symmetry.space_group_name_H-M   'P 1'
#
loop_
_entity.id
_entity.type
_entity.pdbx_description
1 polymer ?
#
loop_
_entity_poly.entity_id
_entity_poly.type
_entity_poly.pdbx_seq_one_letter_code
_entity_poly.pdbx_strand_id
1 'polypeptide(L)'
;MSTVDEVYEYGQDTFNIPERGEIRIEGCPSSIMDQLRRASFTQESPGVFTKSQEALDSDQEYEVVTVTVDGDDNEILHVEATDIVGVVSLTPSSKVQVDPKIDWEHIFDMLLAVYDQNRSIEYHGIPLQDFLSDDIHLDDVFVVLAINYLDGLERIQRNGYIRDLVIRRVNSLDGRGDIDVEQTLLNHARGTIEPHWIRNETEYNNAANSLLHYAGKTLLRLFRQKSSENDHPAYDRIFSEVHREVERLESMGVDSGLDRMDEYREISLHDLPKQRRYYQKAFDVSKAVMSSSLGQQLRDGPRELVVDYVLNMESLFEQYSQVVIERELNYIKSYDHLGDLDDVTPVRSPSVKPFEGEGQIYHEPDHALQEGDETIAVLDSKYYAEGHDPVKESPSRSRLFSYAYLLHTERLAFLCPLLEPRRRRVAQTGAELQIVSPAGEFALDSYDEVIHDYLHGVLVENSPELEAFRAVAESDNHLCLDGVDESDLARATDMSGPFAFKDARDFSLQVIKAAADEYSWEVRNRYDLEQDGGWTREQIETRCERRYEHTTTCVPVFRRDGGQEWIDLYFIENGTGEVEMEGPLKLL
;
A
#
# COMPACT_ATOMS: atom_id res chain seq x y z
N MET A 1 25.81 -23.40 3.55
CA MET A 1 27.02 -22.78 4.12
C MET A 1 26.69 -21.31 4.08
N SER A 2 26.28 -20.77 5.23
CA SER A 2 25.90 -19.36 5.31
C SER A 2 27.12 -18.50 5.05
N THR A 3 27.01 -17.58 4.10
CA THR A 3 28.02 -16.57 3.82
C THR A 3 27.73 -15.42 4.77
N VAL A 4 28.58 -15.23 5.78
CA VAL A 4 28.54 -14.02 6.60
C VAL A 4 28.72 -12.83 5.65
N ASP A 5 27.74 -11.94 5.61
CA ASP A 5 27.71 -10.79 4.71
C ASP A 5 28.74 -9.76 5.12
N GLU A 6 28.86 -9.51 6.43
CA GLU A 6 29.79 -8.52 6.98
C GLU A 6 30.27 -8.87 8.40
N VAL A 7 31.48 -8.40 8.74
CA VAL A 7 32.11 -8.61 10.05
C VAL A 7 32.36 -7.27 10.72
N TYR A 8 31.82 -7.11 11.92
CA TYR A 8 31.87 -5.91 12.73
C TYR A 8 32.68 -6.12 14.02
N GLU A 9 33.23 -5.03 14.57
CA GLU A 9 33.81 -5.02 15.92
C GLU A 9 32.79 -4.46 16.93
N TYR A 10 32.71 -5.08 18.10
CA TYR A 10 31.84 -4.63 19.18
C TYR A 10 32.23 -3.22 19.66
N GLY A 11 31.24 -2.33 19.79
CA GLY A 11 31.43 -0.95 20.24
C GLY A 11 30.97 0.12 19.25
N GLN A 12 30.43 -0.29 18.09
CA GLN A 12 29.67 0.60 17.21
C GLN A 12 28.25 0.83 17.74
N ASP A 13 27.69 2.00 17.43
CA ASP A 13 26.33 2.38 17.83
C ASP A 13 25.26 1.68 16.97
N THR A 14 25.54 1.45 15.69
CA THR A 14 24.63 0.81 14.72
C THR A 14 25.36 -0.25 13.89
N PHE A 15 24.75 -1.42 13.76
CA PHE A 15 25.20 -2.52 12.90
C PHE A 15 24.19 -2.71 11.77
N ASN A 16 24.64 -2.60 10.52
CA ASN A 16 23.76 -2.78 9.36
C ASN A 16 23.77 -4.25 8.95
N ILE A 17 22.59 -4.79 8.66
CA ILE A 17 22.40 -6.15 8.16
C ILE A 17 21.39 -6.09 7.02
N PRO A 18 21.68 -6.69 5.85
CA PRO A 18 20.65 -6.80 4.82
C PRO A 18 19.52 -7.73 5.28
N GLU A 19 18.29 -7.47 4.83
CA GLU A 19 17.15 -8.36 5.06
C GLU A 19 17.45 -9.80 4.60
N ARG A 20 17.15 -10.80 5.44
CA ARG A 20 17.55 -12.22 5.28
C ARG A 20 19.08 -12.46 5.23
N GLY A 21 19.87 -11.50 5.70
CA GLY A 21 21.32 -11.60 5.79
C GLY A 21 21.82 -12.16 7.12
N GLU A 22 23.14 -12.32 7.20
CA GLU A 22 23.85 -12.71 8.43
C GLU A 22 25.10 -11.83 8.62
N ILE A 23 25.24 -11.22 9.79
CA ILE A 23 26.46 -10.50 10.19
C ILE A 23 27.13 -11.16 11.38
N ARG A 24 28.43 -10.90 11.55
CA ARG A 24 29.22 -11.38 12.68
C ARG A 24 29.83 -10.21 13.44
N ILE A 25 29.65 -10.16 14.76
CA ILE A 25 30.22 -9.13 15.64
C ILE A 25 31.26 -9.78 16.56
N GLU A 26 32.50 -9.30 16.49
CA GLU A 26 33.63 -9.83 17.26
C GLU A 26 33.99 -8.93 18.45
N GLY A 27 34.63 -9.50 19.48
CA GLY A 27 35.13 -8.76 20.65
C GLY A 27 34.04 -8.44 21.68
N CYS A 28 33.00 -9.26 21.75
CA CYS A 28 31.88 -9.04 22.65
C CYS A 28 32.28 -9.22 24.13
N PRO A 29 31.75 -8.40 25.05
CA PRO A 29 32.07 -8.52 26.47
C PRO A 29 31.42 -9.78 27.07
N SER A 30 32.01 -10.34 28.11
CA SER A 30 31.45 -11.51 28.82
C SER A 30 30.04 -11.31 29.40
N SER A 31 29.59 -10.06 29.53
CA SER A 31 28.23 -9.68 29.95
C SER A 31 27.20 -9.64 28.81
N ILE A 32 27.57 -9.99 27.57
CA ILE A 32 26.72 -9.80 26.39
C ILE A 32 25.37 -10.50 26.48
N MET A 33 25.32 -11.71 27.06
CA MET A 33 24.06 -12.44 27.27
C MET A 33 23.09 -11.70 28.21
N ASP A 34 23.60 -11.01 29.23
CA ASP A 34 22.76 -10.18 30.11
C ASP A 34 22.29 -8.90 29.41
N GLN A 35 23.08 -8.38 28.48
CA GLN A 35 22.71 -7.21 27.67
C GLN A 35 21.62 -7.56 26.65
N LEU A 36 21.72 -8.71 25.98
CA LEU A 36 20.67 -9.22 25.08
C LEU A 36 19.34 -9.40 25.83
N ARG A 37 19.36 -10.00 27.02
CA ARG A 37 18.15 -10.13 27.86
C ARG A 37 17.55 -8.78 28.28
N ARG A 38 18.39 -7.75 28.49
CA ARG A 38 17.92 -6.39 28.79
C ARG A 38 17.37 -5.67 27.56
N ALA A 39 17.81 -6.05 26.36
CA ALA A 39 17.28 -5.58 25.08
C ALA A 39 16.05 -6.40 24.62
N SER A 40 15.41 -7.11 25.55
CA SER A 40 14.19 -7.90 25.34
C SER A 40 14.32 -9.10 24.41
N PHE A 41 15.51 -9.70 24.32
CA PHE A 41 15.67 -10.99 23.65
C PHE A 41 15.21 -12.14 24.55
N THR A 42 14.46 -13.07 23.97
CA THR A 42 14.04 -14.33 24.59
C THR A 42 15.07 -15.41 24.28
N GLN A 43 15.49 -16.16 25.30
CA GLN A 43 16.42 -17.26 25.10
C GLN A 43 15.66 -18.54 24.74
N GLU A 44 15.80 -19.01 23.51
CA GLU A 44 15.17 -20.25 23.06
C GLU A 44 16.01 -21.49 23.40
N SER A 45 17.32 -21.37 23.28
CA SER A 45 18.25 -22.46 23.58
C SER A 45 19.60 -21.92 24.11
N PRO A 46 20.49 -22.77 24.63
CA PRO A 46 21.79 -22.31 25.10
C PRO A 46 22.57 -21.61 23.98
N GLY A 47 22.86 -20.31 24.16
CA GLY A 47 23.57 -19.50 23.16
C GLY A 47 22.69 -18.90 22.06
N VAL A 48 21.40 -19.26 21.95
CA VAL A 48 20.50 -18.71 20.92
C VAL A 48 19.43 -17.84 21.55
N PHE A 49 19.35 -16.61 21.07
CA PHE A 49 18.46 -15.56 21.55
C PHE A 49 17.64 -15.03 20.38
N THR A 50 16.32 -15.00 20.52
CA THR A 50 15.41 -14.50 19.48
C THR A 50 14.70 -13.26 19.97
N LYS A 51 14.49 -12.31 19.07
CA LYS A 51 13.71 -11.11 19.33
C LYS A 51 12.43 -11.21 18.51
N SER A 52 11.32 -11.41 19.21
CA SER A 52 10.00 -11.44 18.62
C SER A 52 9.26 -10.12 18.78
N GLN A 53 8.32 -9.87 17.89
CA GLN A 53 7.47 -8.68 17.87
C GLN A 53 6.00 -9.09 17.78
N GLU A 54 5.21 -8.71 18.78
CA GLU A 54 3.74 -8.86 18.76
C GLU A 54 3.12 -7.90 17.73
N ALA A 55 2.04 -8.33 17.08
CA ALA A 55 1.22 -7.49 16.22
C ALA A 55 0.25 -6.58 17.02
N LEU A 56 -0.06 -5.38 16.52
CA LEU A 56 -1.00 -4.46 17.18
C LEU A 56 -2.45 -4.95 17.15
N ASP A 57 -2.80 -5.68 16.10
CA ASP A 57 -4.17 -6.08 15.77
C ASP A 57 -4.38 -7.61 15.83
N SER A 58 -3.34 -8.41 16.12
CA SER A 58 -3.43 -9.87 16.23
C SER A 58 -2.58 -10.42 17.38
N ASP A 59 -2.89 -11.64 17.84
CA ASP A 59 -2.09 -12.35 18.86
C ASP A 59 -0.85 -13.04 18.24
N GLN A 60 -0.41 -12.64 17.04
CA GLN A 60 0.75 -13.22 16.37
C GLN A 60 2.05 -12.50 16.77
N GLU A 61 3.07 -13.30 17.08
CA GLU A 61 4.45 -12.84 17.30
C GLU A 61 5.31 -13.20 16.09
N TYR A 62 6.09 -12.25 15.60
CA TYR A 62 7.01 -12.43 14.49
C TYR A 62 8.46 -12.36 14.96
N GLU A 63 9.29 -13.28 14.53
CA GLU A 63 10.73 -13.24 14.80
C GLU A 63 11.42 -12.22 13.88
N VAL A 64 12.10 -11.24 14.47
CA VAL A 64 12.77 -10.14 13.75
C VAL A 64 14.25 -10.44 13.56
N VAL A 65 14.92 -10.86 14.63
CA VAL A 65 16.37 -11.14 14.63
C VAL A 65 16.66 -12.33 15.53
N THR A 66 17.47 -13.26 15.02
CA THR A 66 18.07 -14.35 15.78
C THR A 66 19.53 -14.03 16.06
N VAL A 67 19.95 -14.15 17.32
CA VAL A 67 21.32 -13.93 17.76
C VAL A 67 21.88 -15.22 18.34
N THR A 68 22.94 -15.72 17.73
CA THR A 68 23.70 -16.88 18.22
C THR A 68 25.02 -16.40 18.82
N VAL A 69 25.27 -16.76 20.07
CA VAL A 69 26.48 -16.43 20.82
C VAL A 69 27.43 -17.62 20.75
N ASP A 70 28.58 -17.44 20.09
CA ASP A 70 29.58 -18.49 19.86
C ASP A 70 30.98 -18.08 20.38
N GLY A 71 31.81 -19.09 20.67
CA GLY A 71 33.19 -18.94 21.13
C GLY A 71 33.42 -19.30 22.61
N ASP A 72 34.66 -19.68 22.95
CA ASP A 72 35.09 -19.78 24.35
C ASP A 72 35.06 -18.35 24.95
N ASP A 73 34.33 -18.14 26.05
CA ASP A 73 34.06 -16.86 26.71
C ASP A 73 33.04 -15.89 26.05
N ASN A 74 32.20 -16.34 25.08
CA ASN A 74 31.14 -15.55 24.44
C ASN A 74 31.62 -14.31 23.65
N GLU A 75 32.77 -14.41 22.98
CA GLU A 75 33.41 -13.28 22.29
C GLU A 75 32.81 -12.94 20.91
N ILE A 76 31.99 -13.82 20.33
CA ILE A 76 31.45 -13.67 18.97
C ILE A 76 29.92 -13.75 18.99
N LEU A 77 29.26 -12.80 18.33
CA LEU A 77 27.83 -12.84 18.02
C LEU A 77 27.63 -13.07 16.53
N HIS A 78 26.77 -14.01 16.19
CA HIS A 78 26.17 -14.15 14.87
C HIS A 78 24.76 -13.58 14.95
N VAL A 79 24.44 -12.64 14.06
CA VAL A 79 23.13 -11.98 14.00
C VAL A 79 22.52 -12.31 12.65
N GLU A 80 21.38 -12.98 12.64
CA GLU A 80 20.61 -13.34 11.46
C GLU A 80 19.31 -12.52 11.45
N ALA A 81 19.04 -11.84 10.33
CA ALA A 81 17.81 -11.07 10.14
C ALA A 81 16.78 -11.88 9.37
N THR A 82 15.50 -11.64 9.66
CA THR A 82 14.38 -12.23 8.89
C THR A 82 13.97 -11.32 7.73
N ASP A 83 12.72 -11.43 7.26
CA ASP A 83 12.10 -10.60 6.22
C ASP A 83 11.53 -9.27 6.76
N ILE A 84 11.86 -8.95 8.01
CA ILE A 84 11.29 -7.82 8.72
C ILE A 84 12.34 -6.71 8.85
N VAL A 85 12.08 -5.57 8.20
CA VAL A 85 13.05 -4.47 8.02
C VAL A 85 12.85 -3.38 9.07
N GLY A 86 13.92 -2.65 9.40
CA GLY A 86 13.87 -1.55 10.37
C GLY A 86 14.94 -1.64 11.45
N VAL A 87 14.74 -0.95 12.57
CA VAL A 87 15.76 -0.79 13.61
C VAL A 87 15.34 -1.52 14.88
N VAL A 88 16.20 -2.42 15.36
CA VAL A 88 16.02 -3.12 16.63
C VAL A 88 17.21 -2.91 17.55
N SER A 89 16.94 -2.70 18.83
CA SER A 89 18.00 -2.62 19.84
C SER A 89 18.65 -4.00 20.02
N LEU A 90 19.96 -4.08 19.84
CA LEU A 90 20.77 -5.29 20.10
C LEU A 90 21.26 -5.30 21.55
N THR A 91 21.68 -4.14 22.05
CA THR A 91 22.04 -3.90 23.45
C THR A 91 21.43 -2.57 23.91
N PRO A 92 21.47 -2.23 25.20
CA PRO A 92 21.02 -0.91 25.67
C PRO A 92 21.78 0.28 25.06
N SER A 93 22.90 0.05 24.37
CA SER A 93 23.73 1.09 23.75
C SER A 93 23.93 0.91 22.24
N SER A 94 23.50 -0.21 21.64
CA SER A 94 23.74 -0.49 20.22
C SER A 94 22.51 -1.09 19.54
N LYS A 95 22.38 -0.83 18.24
CA LYS A 95 21.22 -1.20 17.42
C LYS A 95 21.64 -2.02 16.21
N VAL A 96 20.73 -2.83 15.71
CA VAL A 96 20.80 -3.53 14.43
C VAL A 96 19.79 -2.88 13.50
N GLN A 97 20.25 -2.41 12.35
CA GLN A 97 19.42 -1.87 11.30
C GLN A 97 19.32 -2.92 10.19
N VAL A 98 18.12 -3.46 10.00
CA VAL A 98 17.80 -4.38 8.92
C VAL A 98 17.43 -3.57 7.69
N ASP A 99 18.33 -3.55 6.71
CA ASP A 99 18.18 -2.77 5.48
C ASP A 99 17.29 -3.50 4.46
N PRO A 100 16.26 -2.83 3.91
CA PRO A 100 15.41 -3.42 2.88
C PRO A 100 16.15 -3.58 1.55
N LYS A 101 15.66 -4.50 0.73
CA LYS A 101 16.15 -4.72 -0.65
C LYS A 101 15.69 -3.65 -1.65
N ILE A 102 14.65 -2.90 -1.30
CA ILE A 102 14.10 -1.78 -2.07
C ILE A 102 14.38 -0.51 -1.29
N ASP A 103 14.64 0.59 -2.00
CA ASP A 103 14.87 1.88 -1.40
C ASP A 103 13.68 2.34 -0.53
N TRP A 104 14.03 2.98 0.59
CA TRP A 104 13.07 3.46 1.58
C TRP A 104 12.02 4.41 1.00
N GLU A 105 12.39 5.25 0.02
CA GLU A 105 11.48 6.14 -0.70
C GLU A 105 10.27 5.38 -1.26
N HIS A 106 10.51 4.28 -1.99
CA HIS A 106 9.45 3.44 -2.53
C HIS A 106 8.65 2.71 -1.45
N ILE A 107 9.29 2.32 -0.34
CA ILE A 107 8.59 1.69 0.80
C ILE A 107 7.59 2.67 1.41
N PHE A 108 7.92 3.95 1.51
CA PHE A 108 7.00 4.96 2.03
C PHE A 108 5.83 5.18 1.08
N ASP A 109 6.10 5.30 -0.21
CA ASP A 109 5.04 5.48 -1.19
C ASP A 109 4.09 4.27 -1.23
N MET A 110 4.61 3.04 -1.09
CA MET A 110 3.80 1.84 -0.90
C MET A 110 2.93 1.94 0.38
N LEU A 111 3.51 2.34 1.50
CA LEU A 111 2.79 2.51 2.78
C LEU A 111 1.66 3.54 2.66
N LEU A 112 1.92 4.65 1.97
CA LEU A 112 0.95 5.71 1.76
C LEU A 112 -0.18 5.25 0.84
N ALA A 113 0.14 4.56 -0.25
CA ALA A 113 -0.86 4.00 -1.16
C ALA A 113 -1.77 2.99 -0.44
N VAL A 114 -1.21 2.11 0.38
CA VAL A 114 -1.98 1.18 1.22
C VAL A 114 -2.86 1.90 2.23
N TYR A 115 -2.34 2.93 2.91
CA TYR A 115 -3.13 3.74 3.85
C TYR A 115 -4.32 4.43 3.18
N ASP A 116 -4.14 4.97 1.98
CA ASP A 116 -5.18 5.71 1.28
C ASP A 116 -6.36 4.85 0.84
N GLN A 117 -6.10 3.59 0.47
CA GLN A 117 -7.13 2.67 -0.03
C GLN A 117 -7.72 1.80 1.08
N ASN A 118 -6.90 1.36 2.04
CA ASN A 118 -7.29 0.48 3.15
C ASN A 118 -7.12 1.19 4.50
N ARG A 119 -8.22 1.76 5.01
CA ARG A 119 -8.34 2.30 6.39
C ARG A 119 -8.32 1.23 7.50
N SER A 120 -7.72 0.09 7.22
CA SER A 120 -7.46 -0.97 8.20
C SER A 120 -6.20 -1.67 7.75
N ILE A 121 -5.07 -1.01 7.96
CA ILE A 121 -3.79 -1.66 7.78
C ILE A 121 -3.60 -2.61 8.97
N GLU A 122 -3.60 -3.91 8.72
CA GLU A 122 -2.90 -4.86 9.58
C GLU A 122 -1.42 -4.57 9.38
N TYR A 123 -0.85 -3.77 10.28
CA TYR A 123 0.56 -3.39 10.13
C TYR A 123 1.29 -3.17 11.44
N HIS A 124 2.55 -3.60 11.39
CA HIS A 124 3.34 -4.13 12.49
C HIS A 124 4.49 -3.20 12.88
N GLY A 125 4.22 -1.92 13.09
CA GLY A 125 5.17 -1.02 13.73
C GLY A 125 4.87 -0.88 15.21
N ILE A 126 5.53 -1.63 16.09
CA ILE A 126 5.46 -1.40 17.55
C ILE A 126 6.86 -1.08 18.09
N PRO A 127 6.97 -0.08 18.98
CA PRO A 127 8.16 0.16 19.80
C PRO A 127 8.41 -0.95 20.78
N LEU A 128 9.68 -1.24 20.95
CA LEU A 128 10.15 -1.86 22.18
C LEU A 128 10.28 -0.81 23.28
N GLN A 129 9.99 -1.26 24.50
CA GLN A 129 10.13 -0.45 25.70
C GLN A 129 11.61 -0.22 26.01
N ASP A 130 11.88 1.01 26.42
CA ASP A 130 13.12 1.57 26.97
C ASP A 130 14.35 1.50 26.06
N PHE A 131 15.00 2.65 25.85
CA PHE A 131 16.46 2.91 25.90
C PHE A 131 16.92 4.03 24.94
N LEU A 132 18.09 4.57 25.26
CA LEU A 132 18.66 5.85 24.81
C LEU A 132 19.96 5.60 24.06
N SER A 133 20.01 5.89 22.76
CA SER A 133 21.29 6.15 22.07
C SER A 133 21.08 6.93 20.77
N ASP A 134 22.08 7.76 20.49
CA ASP A 134 22.12 8.84 19.50
C ASP A 134 22.19 8.32 18.04
N ASP A 135 21.87 9.23 17.13
CA ASP A 135 22.01 9.25 15.67
C ASP A 135 21.23 8.18 14.87
N ILE A 136 20.06 8.56 14.33
CA ILE A 136 19.40 7.82 13.23
C ILE A 136 18.79 8.83 12.23
N HIS A 137 18.88 8.51 10.94
CA HIS A 137 18.02 9.09 9.89
C HIS A 137 16.54 8.79 10.21
N LEU A 138 15.97 9.67 11.03
CA LEU A 138 14.69 9.55 11.73
C LEU A 138 13.53 10.23 11.01
N ASP A 139 13.73 10.59 9.75
CA ASP A 139 12.81 11.42 8.99
C ASP A 139 11.51 10.68 8.65
N ASP A 140 11.51 9.36 8.78
CA ASP A 140 10.44 8.53 8.22
C ASP A 140 9.67 7.68 9.23
N VAL A 141 10.26 7.34 10.38
CA VAL A 141 9.60 6.55 11.45
C VAL A 141 8.38 7.27 12.02
N PHE A 142 8.43 8.59 12.16
CA PHE A 142 7.30 9.34 12.74
C PHE A 142 6.11 9.43 11.78
N VAL A 143 6.31 9.36 10.46
CA VAL A 143 5.22 9.32 9.47
C VAL A 143 4.41 8.05 9.70
N VAL A 144 5.10 6.92 9.90
CA VAL A 144 4.42 5.65 10.15
C VAL A 144 3.76 5.61 11.52
N LEU A 145 4.38 6.19 12.56
CA LEU A 145 3.71 6.39 13.85
C LEU A 145 2.45 7.27 13.71
N ALA A 146 2.49 8.29 12.85
CA ALA A 146 1.35 9.17 12.60
C ALA A 146 0.20 8.45 11.88
N ILE A 147 0.51 7.63 10.87
CA ILE A 147 -0.48 6.76 10.20
C ILE A 147 -1.15 5.83 11.22
N ASN A 148 -0.36 5.15 12.05
CA ASN A 148 -0.89 4.24 13.07
C ASN A 148 -1.71 4.96 14.14
N TYR A 149 -1.29 6.17 14.52
CA TYR A 149 -2.04 7.03 15.42
C TYR A 149 -3.41 7.41 14.83
N LEU A 150 -3.45 7.80 13.55
CA LEU A 150 -4.68 8.16 12.85
C LEU A 150 -5.64 6.97 12.68
N ASP A 151 -5.14 5.81 12.27
CA ASP A 151 -5.94 4.59 12.15
C ASP A 151 -6.55 4.17 13.49
N GLY A 152 -5.75 4.21 14.56
CA GLY A 152 -6.22 3.96 15.92
C GLY A 152 -7.31 4.95 16.36
N LEU A 153 -7.15 6.23 16.02
CA LEU A 153 -8.15 7.26 16.33
C LEU A 153 -9.44 7.08 15.53
N GLU A 154 -9.39 6.61 14.28
CA GLU A 154 -10.60 6.37 13.50
C GLU A 154 -11.49 5.29 14.16
N ARG A 155 -10.88 4.21 14.66
CA ARG A 155 -11.61 3.18 15.44
C ARG A 155 -12.27 3.80 16.67
N ILE A 156 -11.58 4.71 17.36
CA ILE A 156 -12.14 5.44 18.50
C ILE A 156 -13.27 6.38 18.06
N GLN A 157 -13.13 7.07 16.93
CA GLN A 157 -14.17 7.95 16.40
C GLN A 157 -15.46 7.19 16.10
N ARG A 158 -15.35 6.01 15.47
CA ARG A 158 -16.50 5.15 15.14
C ARG A 158 -17.22 4.63 16.40
N ASN A 159 -16.48 4.35 17.47
CA ASN A 159 -17.02 3.75 18.71
C ASN A 159 -17.27 4.75 19.87
N GLY A 160 -16.79 6.00 19.71
CA GLY A 160 -16.86 7.09 20.67
C GLY A 160 -15.70 7.13 21.68
N TYR A 161 -15.35 8.34 22.12
CA TYR A 161 -14.32 8.56 23.14
C TYR A 161 -14.77 8.17 24.55
N ILE A 162 -13.83 7.74 25.39
CA ILE A 162 -14.02 7.54 26.82
C ILE A 162 -14.39 8.87 27.46
N ARG A 163 -15.39 8.84 28.33
CA ARG A 163 -15.94 9.99 29.03
C ARG A 163 -16.09 9.65 30.51
N ASP A 164 -15.70 10.58 31.35
CA ASP A 164 -15.93 10.53 32.78
C ASP A 164 -17.21 11.30 33.10
N LEU A 165 -17.96 10.79 34.07
CA LEU A 165 -19.17 11.46 34.57
C LEU A 165 -18.81 12.20 35.85
N VAL A 166 -18.70 13.52 35.75
CA VAL A 166 -18.41 14.38 36.90
C VAL A 166 -19.71 14.98 37.41
N ILE A 167 -19.98 14.77 38.69
CA ILE A 167 -21.15 15.34 39.35
C ILE A 167 -20.86 16.82 39.65
N ARG A 168 -21.47 17.72 38.89
CA ARG A 168 -21.40 19.16 39.14
C ARG A 168 -22.63 19.63 39.90
N ARG A 169 -22.38 20.49 40.88
CA ARG A 169 -23.40 21.11 41.73
C ARG A 169 -23.41 22.61 41.50
N VAL A 170 -24.49 23.15 40.95
CA VAL A 170 -24.54 24.54 40.46
C VAL A 170 -25.88 25.19 40.82
N ASN A 171 -25.84 26.46 41.23
CA ASN A 171 -27.03 27.28 41.37
C ASN A 171 -27.41 27.87 40.01
N SER A 172 -28.62 27.64 39.53
CA SER A 172 -29.09 28.19 38.25
C SER A 172 -30.62 28.24 38.20
N LEU A 173 -31.19 29.26 37.58
CA LEU A 173 -32.63 29.34 37.30
C LEU A 173 -33.05 28.36 36.19
N ASP A 174 -32.19 28.15 35.19
CA ASP A 174 -32.37 27.16 34.13
C ASP A 174 -31.39 26.00 34.35
N GLY A 175 -31.92 24.83 34.72
CA GLY A 175 -31.11 23.66 35.00
C GLY A 175 -31.73 22.36 34.49
N ARG A 176 -30.87 21.36 34.28
CA ARG A 176 -31.22 19.98 33.94
C ARG A 176 -30.49 19.08 34.93
N GLY A 177 -31.15 18.02 35.40
CA GLY A 177 -30.63 17.12 36.43
C GLY A 177 -31.55 17.06 37.64
N ASP A 178 -31.03 16.55 38.75
CA ASP A 178 -31.78 16.45 40.00
C ASP A 178 -31.62 17.73 40.83
N ILE A 179 -32.69 18.16 41.49
CA ILE A 179 -32.64 19.32 42.38
C ILE A 179 -32.27 18.84 43.79
N ASP A 180 -31.22 19.43 44.36
CA ASP A 180 -30.93 19.30 45.78
C ASP A 180 -31.88 20.21 46.56
N VAL A 181 -32.98 19.64 47.04
CA VAL A 181 -34.05 20.38 47.72
C VAL A 181 -33.53 21.01 49.01
N GLU A 182 -32.65 20.33 49.74
CA GLU A 182 -32.10 20.83 51.01
C GLU A 182 -31.25 22.08 50.77
N GLN A 183 -30.30 21.99 49.84
CA GLN A 183 -29.42 23.11 49.51
C GLN A 183 -30.19 24.27 48.86
N THR A 184 -31.21 23.97 48.05
CA THR A 184 -32.09 24.99 47.45
C THR A 184 -32.86 25.78 48.51
N LEU A 185 -33.43 25.11 49.51
CA LEU A 185 -34.15 25.78 50.59
C LEU A 185 -33.22 26.62 51.46
N LEU A 186 -31.98 26.14 51.72
CA LEU A 186 -30.95 26.91 52.41
C LEU A 186 -30.51 28.15 51.63
N ASN A 187 -30.35 28.04 50.31
CA ASN A 187 -30.03 29.17 49.43
C ASN A 187 -31.15 30.21 49.45
N HIS A 188 -32.41 29.77 49.38
CA HIS A 188 -33.57 30.66 49.44
C HIS A 188 -33.66 31.39 50.79
N ALA A 189 -33.36 30.70 51.90
CA ALA A 189 -33.28 31.32 53.22
C ALA A 189 -32.15 32.37 53.34
N ARG A 190 -31.10 32.25 52.50
CA ARG A 190 -29.98 33.20 52.39
C ARG A 190 -30.20 34.29 51.33
N GLY A 191 -31.36 34.31 50.67
CA GLY A 191 -31.72 35.31 49.66
C GLY A 191 -31.33 34.98 48.22
N THR A 192 -30.79 33.78 47.96
CA THR A 192 -30.50 33.29 46.61
C THR A 192 -31.68 32.46 46.10
N ILE A 193 -32.36 32.95 45.06
CA ILE A 193 -33.61 32.35 44.55
C ILE A 193 -33.33 31.17 43.59
N GLU A 194 -32.08 31.04 43.14
CA GLU A 194 -31.67 30.01 42.19
C GLU A 194 -31.70 28.60 42.81
N PRO A 195 -32.42 27.63 42.21
CA PRO A 195 -32.35 26.24 42.62
C PRO A 195 -30.93 25.67 42.53
N HIS A 196 -30.59 24.78 43.48
CA HIS A 196 -29.35 24.03 43.47
C HIS A 196 -29.51 22.73 42.68
N TRP A 197 -28.85 22.65 41.53
CA TRP A 197 -28.91 21.51 40.63
C TRP A 197 -27.71 20.60 40.83
N ILE A 198 -27.96 19.30 40.91
CA ILE A 198 -26.98 18.22 40.81
C ILE A 198 -27.11 17.64 39.41
N ARG A 199 -26.07 17.78 38.60
CA ARG A 199 -26.07 17.28 37.22
C ARG A 199 -24.79 16.52 36.92
N ASN A 200 -24.94 15.45 36.16
CA ASN A 200 -23.82 14.69 35.63
C ASN A 200 -23.37 15.40 34.34
N GLU A 201 -22.17 15.97 34.36
CA GLU A 201 -21.52 16.51 33.18
C GLU A 201 -20.54 15.47 32.64
N THR A 202 -20.49 15.34 31.32
CA THR A 202 -19.51 14.50 30.63
C THR A 202 -18.22 15.25 30.47
N GLU A 203 -17.12 14.70 30.98
CA GLU A 203 -15.77 15.23 30.82
C GLU A 203 -14.95 14.25 29.98
N TYR A 204 -14.30 14.76 28.95
CA TYR A 204 -13.47 13.95 28.05
C TYR A 204 -11.98 13.99 28.44
N ASN A 205 -11.59 14.87 29.37
CA ASN A 205 -10.21 15.08 29.78
C ASN A 205 -9.70 14.04 30.80
N ASN A 206 -9.72 12.77 30.41
CA ASN A 206 -9.12 11.68 31.18
C ASN A 206 -7.69 11.38 30.71
N ALA A 207 -6.94 10.60 31.50
CA ALA A 207 -5.56 10.24 31.19
C ALA A 207 -5.40 9.52 29.83
N ALA A 208 -6.39 8.71 29.41
CA ALA A 208 -6.35 8.03 28.11
C ALA A 208 -6.44 9.02 26.94
N ASN A 209 -7.46 9.88 26.92
CA ASN A 209 -7.62 10.87 25.85
C ASN A 209 -6.52 11.95 25.89
N SER A 210 -6.04 12.30 27.09
CA SER A 210 -4.90 13.22 27.27
C SER A 210 -3.61 12.64 26.72
N LEU A 211 -3.37 11.34 26.87
CA LEU A 211 -2.23 10.65 26.28
C LEU A 211 -2.29 10.68 24.73
N LEU A 212 -3.48 10.41 24.15
CA LEU A 212 -3.69 10.54 22.71
C LEU A 212 -3.37 11.96 22.23
N HIS A 213 -3.88 12.96 22.94
CA HIS A 213 -3.63 14.37 22.65
C HIS A 213 -2.14 14.75 22.74
N TYR A 214 -1.43 14.24 23.75
CA TYR A 214 0.01 14.45 23.91
C TYR A 214 0.81 13.87 22.74
N ALA A 215 0.47 12.64 22.32
CA ALA A 215 1.12 11.98 21.20
C ALA A 215 0.89 12.76 19.89
N GLY A 216 -0.35 13.15 19.60
CA GLY A 216 -0.67 13.99 18.45
C GLY A 216 0.08 15.33 18.44
N LYS A 217 0.16 16.04 19.58
CA LYS A 217 0.96 17.27 19.70
C LYS A 217 2.45 17.04 19.46
N THR A 218 2.97 15.89 19.89
CA THR A 218 4.38 15.52 19.69
C THR A 218 4.66 15.21 18.22
N LEU A 219 3.80 14.43 17.56
CA LEU A 219 3.88 14.15 16.13
C LEU A 219 3.84 15.45 15.31
N LEU A 220 2.87 16.35 15.56
CA LEU A 220 2.81 17.64 14.86
C LEU A 220 4.07 18.49 15.01
N ARG A 221 4.75 18.40 16.16
CA ARG A 221 6.02 19.10 16.37
C ARG A 221 7.12 18.49 15.51
N LEU A 222 7.21 17.16 15.42
CA LEU A 222 8.18 16.47 14.59
C LEU A 222 7.96 16.80 13.11
N PHE A 223 6.70 16.76 12.65
CA PHE A 223 6.34 17.16 11.29
C PHE A 223 6.86 18.57 10.92
N ARG A 224 6.71 19.53 11.83
CA ARG A 224 7.19 20.93 11.66
C ARG A 224 8.70 21.07 11.72
N GLN A 225 9.39 20.19 12.44
CA GLN A 225 10.85 20.21 12.53
C GLN A 225 11.50 19.67 11.26
N LYS A 226 10.80 18.75 10.57
CA LYS A 226 11.29 18.05 9.37
C LYS A 226 10.68 18.53 8.05
N SER A 227 9.78 19.51 8.09
CA SER A 227 9.11 20.04 6.89
C SER A 227 10.01 20.76 5.89
N SER A 228 11.29 21.03 6.22
CA SER A 228 12.23 21.66 5.29
C SER A 228 13.03 20.68 4.44
N GLU A 229 12.94 19.37 4.74
CA GLU A 229 13.75 18.32 4.12
C GLU A 229 12.93 17.40 3.17
N ASN A 230 11.59 17.32 3.34
CA ASN A 230 10.72 16.42 2.58
C ASN A 230 9.63 17.17 1.78
N ASP A 231 9.65 17.06 0.45
CA ASP A 231 8.72 17.72 -0.51
C ASP A 231 7.55 16.79 -0.95
N HIS A 232 7.25 15.72 -0.21
CA HIS A 232 6.23 14.73 -0.61
C HIS A 232 4.79 15.19 -0.27
N PRO A 233 3.85 15.29 -1.23
CA PRO A 233 2.48 15.79 -0.99
C PRO A 233 1.68 15.03 0.08
N ALA A 234 1.93 13.73 0.26
CA ALA A 234 1.25 12.93 1.26
C ALA A 234 1.64 13.31 2.71
N TYR A 235 2.84 13.87 2.89
CA TYR A 235 3.33 14.34 4.18
C TYR A 235 2.45 15.47 4.73
N ASP A 236 2.12 16.45 3.89
CA ASP A 236 1.22 17.56 4.23
C ASP A 236 -0.20 17.09 4.56
N ARG A 237 -0.66 16.02 3.89
CA ARG A 237 -1.95 15.42 4.17
C ARG A 237 -1.98 14.75 5.54
N ILE A 238 -1.01 13.88 5.84
CA ILE A 238 -0.93 13.22 7.16
C ILE A 238 -0.80 14.28 8.26
N PHE A 239 0.05 15.29 8.07
CA PHE A 239 0.15 16.42 8.98
C PHE A 239 -1.21 17.09 9.23
N SER A 240 -1.96 17.36 8.17
CA SER A 240 -3.29 17.98 8.24
C SER A 240 -4.31 17.08 8.96
N GLU A 241 -4.27 15.77 8.73
CA GLU A 241 -5.13 14.79 9.42
C GLU A 241 -4.80 14.71 10.91
N VAL A 242 -3.52 14.61 11.29
CA VAL A 242 -3.09 14.63 12.70
C VAL A 242 -3.51 15.95 13.35
N HIS A 243 -3.35 17.07 12.64
CA HIS A 243 -3.71 18.38 13.16
C HIS A 243 -5.21 18.47 13.47
N ARG A 244 -6.05 18.00 12.53
CA ARG A 244 -7.51 17.94 12.70
C ARG A 244 -7.91 17.08 13.90
N GLU A 245 -7.25 15.94 14.11
CA GLU A 245 -7.55 15.08 15.25
C GLU A 245 -7.12 15.68 16.59
N VAL A 246 -5.99 16.41 16.63
CA VAL A 246 -5.59 17.18 17.81
C VAL A 246 -6.60 18.28 18.11
N GLU A 247 -7.01 19.07 17.12
CA GLU A 247 -8.03 20.12 17.30
C GLU A 247 -9.38 19.53 17.75
N ARG A 248 -9.73 18.34 17.28
CA ARG A 248 -10.95 17.64 17.72
C ARG A 248 -10.88 17.31 19.21
N LEU A 249 -9.77 16.75 19.69
CA LEU A 249 -9.56 16.48 21.12
C LEU A 249 -9.64 17.78 21.95
N GLU A 250 -9.02 18.86 21.48
CA GLU A 250 -9.09 20.18 22.13
C GLU A 250 -10.51 20.74 22.18
N SER A 251 -11.29 20.56 21.11
CA SER A 251 -12.70 20.98 21.07
C SER A 251 -13.59 20.25 22.07
N MET A 252 -13.19 19.04 22.48
CA MET A 252 -13.85 18.26 23.55
C MET A 252 -13.36 18.65 24.96
N GLY A 253 -12.44 19.61 25.06
CA GLY A 253 -11.86 20.07 26.32
C GLY A 253 -10.73 19.19 26.84
N VAL A 254 -10.14 18.34 26.00
CA VAL A 254 -8.95 17.55 26.34
C VAL A 254 -7.72 18.44 26.24
N ASP A 255 -6.87 18.40 27.28
CA ASP A 255 -5.57 19.06 27.26
C ASP A 255 -4.51 18.12 27.81
N SER A 256 -3.29 18.32 27.34
CA SER A 256 -2.14 17.49 27.67
C SER A 256 -0.92 18.36 27.96
N GLY A 257 -0.18 17.97 28.99
CA GLY A 257 1.05 18.61 29.40
C GLY A 257 2.04 17.64 30.04
N LEU A 258 3.26 18.12 30.27
CA LEU A 258 4.33 17.37 30.94
C LEU A 258 4.06 17.20 32.44
N ASP A 259 3.14 17.97 33.00
CA ASP A 259 2.69 17.85 34.39
C ASP A 259 1.90 16.57 34.67
N ARG A 260 1.40 15.90 33.62
CA ARG A 260 0.61 14.67 33.70
C ARG A 260 1.38 13.40 33.30
N MET A 261 2.70 13.48 33.16
CA MET A 261 3.52 12.36 32.69
C MET A 261 3.43 11.11 33.58
N ASP A 262 3.28 11.29 34.89
CA ASP A 262 3.12 10.17 35.81
C ASP A 262 1.78 9.45 35.57
N GLU A 263 0.69 10.20 35.33
CA GLU A 263 -0.60 9.62 34.94
C GLU A 263 -0.47 8.83 33.63
N TYR A 264 0.26 9.37 32.66
CA TYR A 264 0.48 8.68 31.39
C TYR A 264 1.34 7.45 31.52
N ARG A 265 2.27 7.37 32.47
CA ARG A 265 3.10 6.19 32.70
C ARG A 265 2.31 5.09 33.41
N GLU A 266 1.55 5.45 34.43
CA GLU A 266 0.80 4.50 35.27
C GLU A 266 -0.40 3.89 34.56
N ILE A 267 -1.09 4.64 33.69
CA ILE A 267 -2.25 4.11 32.99
C ILE A 267 -1.87 2.96 32.06
N SER A 268 -2.64 1.88 32.10
CA SER A 268 -2.52 0.70 31.24
C SER A 268 -3.84 0.41 30.52
N LEU A 269 -3.79 -0.41 29.46
CA LEU A 269 -5.01 -0.87 28.80
C LEU A 269 -5.95 -1.65 29.73
N HIS A 270 -5.42 -2.27 30.79
CA HIS A 270 -6.21 -2.99 31.79
C HIS A 270 -7.02 -2.06 32.70
N ASP A 271 -6.63 -0.80 32.83
CA ASP A 271 -7.39 0.21 33.56
C ASP A 271 -8.61 0.69 32.77
N LEU A 272 -8.65 0.42 31.45
CA LEU A 272 -9.80 0.71 30.61
C LEU A 272 -10.86 -0.40 30.71
N PRO A 273 -12.15 -0.06 30.67
CA PRO A 273 -13.22 -1.06 30.64
C PRO A 273 -13.05 -2.01 29.45
N LYS A 274 -13.34 -3.31 29.62
CA LYS A 274 -13.20 -4.32 28.56
C LYS A 274 -13.94 -3.97 27.26
N GLN A 275 -15.03 -3.20 27.31
CA GLN A 275 -15.74 -2.74 26.11
C GLN A 275 -14.96 -1.69 25.29
N ARG A 276 -13.84 -1.19 25.81
CA ARG A 276 -13.00 -0.15 25.20
C ARG A 276 -11.72 -0.70 24.58
N ARG A 277 -11.64 -2.01 24.31
CA ARG A 277 -10.48 -2.63 23.65
C ARG A 277 -10.13 -2.00 22.29
N TYR A 278 -11.09 -1.36 21.61
CA TYR A 278 -10.81 -0.60 20.39
C TYR A 278 -9.87 0.61 20.59
N TYR A 279 -9.50 0.95 21.83
CA TYR A 279 -8.44 1.92 22.14
C TYR A 279 -7.02 1.37 22.01
N GLN A 280 -6.85 0.03 21.99
CA GLN A 280 -5.54 -0.65 22.08
C GLN A 280 -4.49 -0.03 21.15
N LYS A 281 -4.76 -0.05 19.84
CA LYS A 281 -3.86 0.50 18.82
C LYS A 281 -3.45 1.95 19.08
N ALA A 282 -4.44 2.84 19.27
CA ALA A 282 -4.16 4.26 19.51
C ALA A 282 -3.38 4.50 20.81
N PHE A 283 -3.66 3.70 21.84
CA PHE A 283 -3.01 3.78 23.14
C PHE A 283 -1.55 3.34 23.08
N ASP A 284 -1.28 2.20 22.43
CA ASP A 284 0.07 1.63 22.30
C ASP A 284 0.97 2.56 21.48
N VAL A 285 0.45 3.10 20.37
CA VAL A 285 1.14 4.13 19.56
C VAL A 285 1.32 5.43 20.34
N SER A 286 0.39 5.81 21.20
CA SER A 286 0.56 7.04 21.99
C SER A 286 1.59 6.86 23.11
N LYS A 287 1.65 5.67 23.72
CA LYS A 287 2.70 5.28 24.67
C LYS A 287 4.07 5.27 23.99
N ALA A 288 4.15 4.79 22.76
CA ALA A 288 5.34 4.83 21.91
C ALA A 288 5.94 6.24 21.82
N VAL A 289 5.14 7.15 21.27
CA VAL A 289 5.50 8.53 20.99
C VAL A 289 5.88 9.23 22.30
N MET A 290 5.14 8.95 23.38
CA MET A 290 5.42 9.48 24.70
C MET A 290 6.78 9.02 25.23
N SER A 291 7.03 7.71 25.31
CA SER A 291 8.26 7.13 25.85
C SER A 291 9.49 7.62 25.10
N SER A 292 9.38 7.69 23.78
CA SER A 292 10.44 8.20 22.92
C SER A 292 10.72 9.69 23.15
N SER A 293 9.68 10.52 23.31
CA SER A 293 9.85 11.95 23.58
C SER A 293 10.51 12.27 24.93
N LEU A 294 10.39 11.35 25.92
CA LEU A 294 10.91 11.53 27.27
C LEU A 294 12.40 11.24 27.39
N GLY A 295 12.91 10.28 26.61
CA GLY A 295 14.33 9.94 26.63
C GLY A 295 15.23 11.13 26.31
N GLN A 296 14.77 12.00 25.43
CA GLN A 296 15.57 13.10 24.88
C GLN A 296 15.69 14.32 25.78
N GLN A 297 14.82 14.46 26.79
CA GLN A 297 14.87 15.63 27.68
C GLN A 297 16.08 15.63 28.61
N LEU A 298 16.85 14.53 28.67
CA LEU A 298 18.05 14.41 29.49
C LEU A 298 19.33 14.92 28.80
N ARG A 299 19.29 15.32 27.51
CA ARG A 299 20.45 15.82 26.74
C ARG A 299 20.08 17.05 25.91
N ASP A 300 20.90 18.10 25.96
CA ASP A 300 20.78 19.27 25.10
C ASP A 300 21.16 18.88 23.65
N GLY A 301 20.17 18.51 22.82
CA GLY A 301 20.32 18.14 21.41
C GLY A 301 18.99 18.17 20.64
N PRO A 302 19.00 18.05 19.29
CA PRO A 302 17.77 17.92 18.49
C PRO A 302 16.96 16.69 18.92
N ARG A 303 15.62 16.82 18.90
CA ARG A 303 14.68 15.80 19.38
C ARG A 303 14.35 14.77 18.29
N GLU A 304 15.15 13.72 18.24
CA GLU A 304 15.02 12.47 17.47
C GLU A 304 14.32 11.29 18.22
N LEU A 305 13.22 10.73 17.68
CA LEU A 305 12.54 9.60 18.33
C LEU A 305 13.45 8.35 18.42
N VAL A 306 13.74 7.85 19.62
CA VAL A 306 14.35 6.52 19.80
C VAL A 306 13.22 5.50 19.99
N VAL A 307 12.86 4.80 18.92
CA VAL A 307 11.82 3.76 18.89
C VAL A 307 12.36 2.62 18.04
N ASP A 308 12.43 1.41 18.59
CA ASP A 308 12.59 0.22 17.75
C ASP A 308 11.38 0.15 16.80
N TYR A 309 11.64 0.01 15.51
CA TYR A 309 10.61 0.08 14.50
C TYR A 309 10.90 -0.96 13.44
N VAL A 310 9.87 -1.70 13.07
CA VAL A 310 10.01 -2.93 12.31
C VAL A 310 8.85 -3.03 11.31
N LEU A 311 9.12 -3.55 10.11
CA LEU A 311 8.19 -3.62 9.00
C LEU A 311 8.22 -4.97 8.30
N ASN A 312 7.07 -5.63 8.22
CA ASN A 312 6.94 -6.85 7.44
C ASN A 312 6.79 -6.50 5.96
N MET A 313 7.85 -6.74 5.19
CA MET A 313 7.87 -6.39 3.78
C MET A 313 7.05 -7.32 2.90
N GLU A 314 6.92 -8.61 3.25
CA GLU A 314 6.04 -9.52 2.51
C GLU A 314 4.58 -9.04 2.57
N SER A 315 4.12 -8.68 3.77
CA SER A 315 2.74 -8.21 4.00
C SER A 315 2.50 -6.83 3.39
N LEU A 316 3.47 -5.91 3.49
CA LEU A 316 3.35 -4.59 2.88
C LEU A 316 3.28 -4.70 1.35
N PHE A 317 4.17 -5.49 0.76
CA PHE A 317 4.21 -5.68 -0.68
C PHE A 317 2.94 -6.34 -1.18
N GLU A 318 2.43 -7.38 -0.51
CA GLU A 318 1.13 -7.99 -0.84
C GLU A 318 -0.01 -6.96 -0.83
N GLN A 319 -0.11 -6.15 0.23
CA GLN A 319 -1.15 -5.13 0.33
C GLN A 319 -1.03 -4.07 -0.76
N TYR A 320 0.20 -3.65 -1.06
CA TYR A 320 0.47 -2.71 -2.13
C TYR A 320 0.14 -3.29 -3.51
N SER A 321 0.50 -4.55 -3.78
CA SER A 321 0.12 -5.25 -5.01
C SER A 321 -1.40 -5.27 -5.21
N GLN A 322 -2.18 -5.49 -4.15
CA GLN A 322 -3.65 -5.41 -4.23
C GLN A 322 -4.12 -4.00 -4.64
N VAL A 323 -3.54 -2.95 -4.04
CA VAL A 323 -3.83 -1.55 -4.37
C VAL A 323 -3.57 -1.26 -5.84
N VAL A 324 -2.41 -1.68 -6.34
CA VAL A 324 -2.01 -1.51 -7.74
C VAL A 324 -2.95 -2.28 -8.67
N ILE A 325 -3.26 -3.55 -8.37
CA ILE A 325 -4.21 -4.34 -9.16
C ILE A 325 -5.57 -3.66 -9.26
N GLU A 326 -6.09 -3.15 -8.14
CA GLU A 326 -7.37 -2.43 -8.12
C GLU A 326 -7.34 -1.15 -8.95
N ARG A 327 -6.29 -0.34 -8.80
CA ARG A 327 -6.13 0.90 -9.56
C ARG A 327 -6.00 0.64 -11.06
N GLU A 328 -5.11 -0.28 -11.44
CA GLU A 328 -4.85 -0.60 -12.85
C GLU A 328 -6.05 -1.27 -13.51
N LEU A 329 -6.76 -2.16 -12.81
CA LEU A 329 -8.00 -2.71 -13.33
C LEU A 329 -9.06 -1.62 -13.55
N ASN A 330 -9.20 -0.67 -12.62
CA ASN A 330 -10.13 0.46 -12.80
C ASN A 330 -9.71 1.35 -13.98
N TYR A 331 -8.41 1.52 -14.22
CA TYR A 331 -7.92 2.22 -15.40
C TYR A 331 -8.24 1.45 -16.69
N ILE A 332 -8.05 0.13 -16.72
CA ILE A 332 -8.43 -0.71 -17.86
C ILE A 332 -9.94 -0.61 -18.15
N LYS A 333 -10.76 -0.71 -17.11
CA LYS A 333 -12.22 -0.53 -17.22
C LYS A 333 -12.61 0.86 -17.74
N SER A 334 -11.80 1.89 -17.49
CA SER A 334 -12.13 3.25 -17.92
C SER A 334 -12.11 3.43 -19.44
N TYR A 335 -11.36 2.59 -20.16
CA TYR A 335 -11.34 2.55 -21.63
C TYR A 335 -12.05 1.32 -22.21
N ASP A 336 -12.71 0.50 -21.38
CA ASP A 336 -13.64 -0.50 -21.89
C ASP A 336 -14.94 0.17 -22.32
N HIS A 337 -15.06 0.40 -23.62
CA HIS A 337 -16.24 1.05 -24.19
C HIS A 337 -17.41 0.10 -24.45
N LEU A 338 -17.20 -1.22 -24.37
CA LEU A 338 -18.26 -2.22 -24.57
C LEU A 338 -18.89 -2.66 -23.24
N GLY A 339 -18.19 -2.45 -22.13
CA GLY A 339 -18.64 -2.79 -20.78
C GLY A 339 -18.52 -4.29 -20.47
N ASP A 340 -17.65 -4.99 -21.17
CA ASP A 340 -17.41 -6.42 -20.96
C ASP A 340 -16.71 -6.69 -19.61
N LEU A 341 -15.99 -5.70 -19.09
CA LEU A 341 -15.25 -5.79 -17.83
C LEU A 341 -16.04 -5.32 -16.60
N ASP A 342 -17.30 -4.93 -16.73
CA ASP A 342 -18.09 -4.37 -15.62
C ASP A 342 -18.13 -5.31 -14.40
N ASP A 343 -18.29 -6.62 -14.64
CA ASP A 343 -18.40 -7.66 -13.60
C ASP A 343 -17.04 -8.21 -13.13
N VAL A 344 -15.92 -7.78 -13.73
CA VAL A 344 -14.58 -8.22 -13.35
C VAL A 344 -14.13 -7.50 -12.08
N THR A 345 -13.73 -8.23 -11.04
CA THR A 345 -13.29 -7.65 -9.77
C THR A 345 -12.00 -8.29 -9.28
N PRO A 346 -11.12 -7.50 -8.63
CA PRO A 346 -9.95 -8.03 -7.96
C PRO A 346 -10.36 -8.42 -6.53
N VAL A 347 -10.04 -9.65 -6.13
CA VAL A 347 -10.38 -10.18 -4.82
C VAL A 347 -9.11 -10.48 -4.04
N ARG A 348 -8.99 -9.82 -2.88
CA ARG A 348 -7.91 -10.06 -1.92
C ARG A 348 -8.20 -11.32 -1.10
N SER A 349 -7.20 -12.21 -1.00
CA SER A 349 -7.22 -13.39 -0.12
C SER A 349 -8.50 -14.24 -0.20
N PRO A 350 -8.98 -14.66 -1.39
CA PRO A 350 -10.20 -15.45 -1.48
C PRO A 350 -10.05 -16.80 -0.80
N SER A 351 -10.93 -17.09 0.17
CA SER A 351 -10.87 -18.34 0.93
C SER A 351 -11.44 -19.51 0.13
N VAL A 352 -10.56 -20.42 -0.32
CA VAL A 352 -10.91 -21.61 -1.09
C VAL A 352 -10.98 -22.82 -0.17
N LYS A 353 -12.18 -23.37 -0.02
CA LYS A 353 -12.45 -24.52 0.87
C LYS A 353 -12.64 -25.79 0.04
N PRO A 354 -11.63 -26.68 -0.04
CA PRO A 354 -11.71 -27.87 -0.87
C PRO A 354 -12.70 -28.93 -0.35
N PHE A 355 -13.11 -28.86 0.92
CA PHE A 355 -13.96 -29.86 1.55
C PHE A 355 -15.22 -29.25 2.16
N GLU A 356 -16.38 -29.85 1.85
CA GLU A 356 -17.66 -29.45 2.45
C GLU A 356 -17.68 -29.76 3.95
N GLY A 357 -18.02 -28.76 4.77
CA GLY A 357 -18.19 -28.91 6.23
C GLY A 357 -16.91 -28.87 7.05
N GLU A 358 -15.72 -28.82 6.44
CA GLU A 358 -14.42 -28.75 7.11
C GLU A 358 -13.76 -27.38 6.93
N GLY A 359 -14.36 -26.34 7.54
CA GLY A 359 -13.90 -24.95 7.39
C GLY A 359 -12.51 -24.63 7.95
N GLN A 360 -11.81 -25.59 8.55
CA GLN A 360 -10.44 -25.43 9.02
C GLN A 360 -9.39 -25.73 7.94
N ILE A 361 -9.78 -26.39 6.84
CA ILE A 361 -8.91 -26.67 5.71
C ILE A 361 -9.29 -25.70 4.60
N TYR A 362 -8.42 -24.74 4.35
CA TYR A 362 -8.62 -23.73 3.32
C TYR A 362 -7.29 -23.34 2.67
N HIS A 363 -7.40 -22.76 1.49
CA HIS A 363 -6.33 -22.18 0.70
C HIS A 363 -6.68 -20.72 0.45
N GLU A 364 -5.71 -19.83 0.59
CA GLU A 364 -5.90 -18.38 0.39
C GLU A 364 -4.76 -17.89 -0.51
N PRO A 365 -4.98 -17.81 -1.84
CA PRO A 365 -4.08 -17.06 -2.70
C PRO A 365 -4.09 -15.59 -2.32
N ASP A 366 -2.99 -14.89 -2.50
CA ASP A 366 -2.88 -13.48 -2.12
C ASP A 366 -3.89 -12.62 -2.92
N HIS A 367 -3.96 -12.86 -4.23
CA HIS A 367 -4.84 -12.13 -5.15
C HIS A 367 -5.51 -13.06 -6.17
N ALA A 368 -6.74 -12.74 -6.54
CA ALA A 368 -7.42 -13.33 -7.68
C ALA A 368 -8.16 -12.27 -8.50
N LEU A 369 -8.20 -12.47 -9.81
CA LEU A 369 -9.07 -11.72 -10.71
C LEU A 369 -10.29 -12.59 -11.02
N GLN A 370 -11.49 -12.08 -10.75
CA GLN A 370 -12.73 -12.86 -10.85
C GLN A 370 -13.78 -12.13 -11.68
N GLU A 371 -14.54 -12.90 -12.48
CA GLU A 371 -15.75 -12.44 -13.17
C GLU A 371 -16.93 -13.23 -12.60
N GLY A 372 -17.73 -12.58 -11.75
CA GLY A 372 -18.74 -13.29 -10.96
C GLY A 372 -18.13 -14.40 -10.09
N ASP A 373 -18.46 -15.66 -10.39
CA ASP A 373 -17.95 -16.84 -9.67
C ASP A 373 -16.74 -17.49 -10.39
N GLU A 374 -16.36 -17.03 -11.58
CA GLU A 374 -15.27 -17.58 -12.37
C GLU A 374 -13.95 -16.87 -12.05
N THR A 375 -12.86 -17.62 -11.89
CA THR A 375 -11.53 -17.06 -11.63
C THR A 375 -10.74 -16.99 -12.92
N ILE A 376 -10.47 -15.77 -13.38
CA ILE A 376 -9.71 -15.49 -14.60
C ILE A 376 -8.22 -15.78 -14.36
N ALA A 377 -7.65 -15.22 -13.28
CA ALA A 377 -6.24 -15.36 -12.96
C ALA A 377 -6.00 -15.39 -11.44
N VAL A 378 -4.92 -16.07 -11.04
CA VAL A 378 -4.42 -16.09 -9.66
C VAL A 378 -3.02 -15.49 -9.62
N LEU A 379 -2.83 -14.56 -8.70
CA LEU A 379 -1.55 -13.89 -8.49
C LEU A 379 -1.10 -14.08 -7.03
N ASP A 380 0.19 -14.34 -6.85
CA ASP A 380 0.80 -14.62 -5.55
C ASP A 380 2.01 -13.69 -5.37
N SER A 381 2.01 -12.88 -4.32
CA SER A 381 3.00 -11.83 -4.08
C SER A 381 4.22 -12.41 -3.35
N LYS A 382 5.42 -12.15 -3.86
CA LYS A 382 6.67 -12.71 -3.33
C LYS A 382 7.76 -11.66 -3.28
N TYR A 383 8.05 -11.22 -2.05
CA TYR A 383 9.10 -10.26 -1.73
C TYR A 383 10.49 -10.93 -1.62
N TYR A 384 10.94 -11.55 -2.71
CA TYR A 384 12.20 -12.29 -2.74
C TYR A 384 13.36 -11.43 -3.22
N ALA A 385 14.58 -11.79 -2.78
CA ALA A 385 15.81 -11.17 -3.26
C ALA A 385 16.09 -11.54 -4.72
N GLU A 386 16.93 -10.73 -5.37
CA GLU A 386 17.40 -11.01 -6.73
C GLU A 386 18.01 -12.43 -6.79
N GLY A 387 17.63 -13.20 -7.83
CA GLY A 387 18.10 -14.58 -8.04
C GLY A 387 17.31 -15.68 -7.33
N HIS A 388 16.40 -15.35 -6.41
CA HIS A 388 15.48 -16.31 -5.78
C HIS A 388 14.22 -16.52 -6.61
N ASP A 389 14.25 -17.54 -7.48
CA ASP A 389 13.15 -17.87 -8.39
C ASP A 389 12.06 -18.69 -7.67
N PRO A 390 10.86 -18.14 -7.40
CA PRO A 390 9.78 -18.82 -6.67
C PRO A 390 9.29 -20.07 -7.38
N VAL A 391 9.52 -20.17 -8.70
CA VAL A 391 9.17 -21.35 -9.49
C VAL A 391 10.12 -22.51 -9.19
N LYS A 392 11.37 -22.25 -8.78
CA LYS A 392 12.31 -23.32 -8.39
C LYS A 392 12.06 -23.79 -6.96
N GLU A 393 11.54 -22.91 -6.12
CA GLU A 393 11.23 -23.22 -4.72
C GLU A 393 10.01 -24.14 -4.60
N SER A 394 10.17 -25.24 -3.85
CA SER A 394 9.14 -26.28 -3.78
C SER A 394 7.84 -25.81 -3.12
N PRO A 395 7.85 -25.04 -2.01
CA PRO A 395 6.61 -24.64 -1.34
C PRO A 395 5.78 -23.67 -2.18
N SER A 396 6.37 -22.57 -2.64
CA SER A 396 5.68 -21.51 -3.40
C SER A 396 5.10 -22.04 -4.71
N ARG A 397 5.89 -22.79 -5.50
CA ARG A 397 5.40 -23.46 -6.71
C ARG A 397 4.23 -24.42 -6.43
N SER A 398 4.34 -25.26 -5.41
CA SER A 398 3.30 -26.27 -5.12
C SER A 398 2.00 -25.62 -4.65
N ARG A 399 2.11 -24.53 -3.90
CA ARG A 399 0.97 -23.72 -3.45
C ARG A 399 0.25 -23.08 -4.64
N LEU A 400 0.97 -22.39 -5.51
CA LEU A 400 0.38 -21.75 -6.71
C LEU A 400 -0.30 -22.78 -7.64
N PHE A 401 0.30 -23.96 -7.84
CA PHE A 401 -0.33 -25.03 -8.62
C PHE A 401 -1.58 -25.60 -7.93
N SER A 402 -1.61 -25.62 -6.60
CA SER A 402 -2.82 -26.02 -5.85
C SER A 402 -3.94 -25.00 -6.07
N TYR A 403 -3.61 -23.71 -6.08
CA TYR A 403 -4.57 -22.65 -6.39
C TYR A 403 -5.12 -22.78 -7.80
N ALA A 404 -4.24 -22.95 -8.80
CA ALA A 404 -4.63 -23.20 -10.18
C ALA A 404 -5.63 -24.35 -10.33
N TYR A 405 -5.35 -25.46 -9.62
CA TYR A 405 -6.21 -26.64 -9.64
C TYR A 405 -7.57 -26.40 -9.00
N LEU A 406 -7.61 -25.74 -7.84
CA LEU A 406 -8.84 -25.54 -7.07
C LEU A 406 -9.72 -24.42 -7.64
N LEU A 407 -9.12 -23.41 -8.28
CA LEU A 407 -9.82 -22.27 -8.88
C LEU A 407 -10.03 -22.41 -10.39
N HIS A 408 -9.59 -23.51 -10.98
CA HIS A 408 -9.76 -23.82 -12.41
C HIS A 408 -9.22 -22.76 -13.38
N THR A 409 -8.17 -22.05 -13.00
CA THR A 409 -7.52 -21.04 -13.85
C THR A 409 -6.28 -21.60 -14.57
N GLU A 410 -6.07 -21.15 -15.80
CA GLU A 410 -4.86 -21.39 -16.59
C GLU A 410 -3.85 -20.24 -16.51
N ARG A 411 -4.18 -19.14 -15.82
CA ARG A 411 -3.37 -17.93 -15.72
C ARG A 411 -2.83 -17.76 -14.31
N LEU A 412 -1.51 -17.89 -14.19
CA LEU A 412 -0.79 -17.84 -12.93
C LEU A 412 0.27 -16.74 -12.96
N ALA A 413 0.38 -15.96 -11.90
CA ALA A 413 1.44 -14.98 -11.75
C ALA A 413 2.12 -15.03 -10.39
N PHE A 414 3.43 -14.83 -10.39
CA PHE A 414 4.16 -14.35 -9.22
C PHE A 414 4.42 -12.86 -9.40
N LEU A 415 3.98 -12.07 -8.42
CA LEU A 415 4.29 -10.65 -8.35
C LEU A 415 5.58 -10.51 -7.55
N CYS A 416 6.62 -9.97 -8.18
CA CYS A 416 7.92 -9.82 -7.56
C CYS A 416 8.47 -8.42 -7.83
N PRO A 417 9.23 -7.83 -6.88
CA PRO A 417 9.82 -6.52 -7.10
C PRO A 417 11.16 -6.58 -7.86
N LEU A 418 11.95 -7.64 -7.66
CA LEU A 418 13.38 -7.67 -8.05
C LEU A 418 13.75 -8.83 -8.98
N LEU A 419 12.79 -9.53 -9.58
CA LEU A 419 13.08 -10.66 -10.45
C LEU A 419 12.98 -10.29 -11.92
N GLU A 420 13.81 -10.90 -12.76
CA GLU A 420 13.64 -10.74 -14.20
C GLU A 420 12.27 -11.29 -14.65
N PRO A 421 11.50 -10.52 -15.44
CA PRO A 421 10.21 -10.97 -15.95
C PRO A 421 10.41 -12.18 -16.86
N ARG A 422 9.61 -13.23 -16.63
CA ARG A 422 9.71 -14.51 -17.35
C ARG A 422 8.36 -15.14 -17.54
N ARG A 423 8.12 -15.69 -18.73
CA ARG A 423 6.94 -16.50 -19.05
C ARG A 423 7.30 -17.98 -19.16
N ARG A 424 6.47 -18.85 -18.60
CA ARG A 424 6.63 -20.31 -18.64
C ARG A 424 5.30 -20.97 -18.94
N ARG A 425 5.34 -22.00 -19.78
CA ARG A 425 4.19 -22.85 -20.03
C ARG A 425 4.30 -24.14 -19.23
N VAL A 426 3.28 -24.47 -18.45
CA VAL A 426 3.17 -25.71 -17.70
C VAL A 426 2.88 -26.85 -18.67
N ALA A 427 3.80 -27.80 -18.78
CA ALA A 427 3.74 -28.84 -19.82
C ALA A 427 2.51 -29.76 -19.70
N GLN A 428 1.99 -29.98 -18.50
CA GLN A 428 0.91 -30.93 -18.22
C GLN A 428 -0.49 -30.34 -18.46
N THR A 429 -0.70 -29.07 -18.09
CA THR A 429 -2.00 -28.40 -18.16
C THR A 429 -2.10 -27.43 -19.32
N GLY A 430 -0.97 -26.97 -19.87
CA GLY A 430 -0.94 -25.91 -20.86
C GLY A 430 -0.99 -24.51 -20.26
N ALA A 431 -1.26 -24.39 -18.96
CA ALA A 431 -1.35 -23.14 -18.20
C ALA A 431 -0.09 -22.28 -18.34
N GLU A 432 -0.26 -20.97 -18.26
CA GLU A 432 0.81 -20.01 -18.33
C GLU A 432 1.13 -19.44 -16.95
N LEU A 433 2.41 -19.48 -16.59
CA LEU A 433 2.95 -18.86 -15.40
C LEU A 433 3.85 -17.70 -15.81
N GLN A 434 3.56 -16.50 -15.32
CA GLN A 434 4.36 -15.31 -15.52
C GLN A 434 5.01 -14.85 -14.20
N ILE A 435 6.27 -14.43 -14.25
CA ILE A 435 6.88 -13.60 -13.22
C ILE A 435 6.66 -12.16 -13.66
N VAL A 436 5.85 -11.43 -12.92
CA VAL A 436 5.49 -10.03 -13.17
C VAL A 436 6.34 -9.17 -12.26
N SER A 437 7.26 -8.43 -12.86
CA SER A 437 8.25 -7.62 -12.16
C SER A 437 8.81 -6.58 -13.13
N PRO A 438 9.15 -5.35 -12.66
CA PRO A 438 9.79 -4.35 -13.48
C PRO A 438 11.15 -4.84 -13.99
N ALA A 439 11.56 -4.35 -15.15
CA ALA A 439 12.88 -4.63 -15.71
C ALA A 439 13.89 -3.58 -15.24
N GLY A 440 14.86 -3.98 -14.41
CA GLY A 440 15.89 -3.09 -13.88
C GLY A 440 15.71 -2.79 -12.40
N GLU A 441 16.04 -1.56 -11.99
CA GLU A 441 15.81 -1.08 -10.62
C GLU A 441 14.30 -0.95 -10.34
N PHE A 442 13.89 -1.29 -9.13
CA PHE A 442 12.48 -1.23 -8.75
C PHE A 442 12.05 0.23 -8.58
N ALA A 443 10.99 0.62 -9.25
CA ALA A 443 10.28 1.87 -9.07
C ALA A 443 8.77 1.60 -9.14
N LEU A 444 7.98 2.41 -8.44
CA LEU A 444 6.53 2.21 -8.35
C LEU A 444 5.82 2.37 -9.69
N ASP A 445 6.15 3.43 -10.45
CA ASP A 445 5.56 3.64 -11.79
C ASP A 445 5.85 2.46 -12.72
N SER A 446 7.07 1.93 -12.69
CA SER A 446 7.44 0.75 -13.48
C SER A 446 6.74 -0.53 -12.99
N TYR A 447 6.46 -0.64 -11.70
CA TYR A 447 5.68 -1.75 -11.15
C TYR A 447 4.21 -1.66 -11.58
N ASP A 448 3.64 -0.45 -11.55
CA ASP A 448 2.27 -0.18 -12.02
C ASP A 448 2.10 -0.55 -13.50
N GLU A 449 3.06 -0.14 -14.35
CA GLU A 449 3.07 -0.47 -15.78
C GLU A 449 3.10 -1.98 -16.04
N VAL A 450 3.94 -2.76 -15.33
CA VAL A 450 4.00 -4.22 -15.56
C VAL A 450 2.75 -4.95 -15.05
N ILE A 451 2.13 -4.45 -13.98
CA ILE A 451 0.84 -4.98 -13.50
C ILE A 451 -0.26 -4.65 -14.52
N HIS A 452 -0.29 -3.42 -15.02
CA HIS A 452 -1.20 -3.00 -16.09
C HIS A 452 -1.08 -3.91 -17.30
N ASP A 453 0.14 -4.13 -17.80
CA ASP A 453 0.40 -4.98 -18.96
C ASP A 453 0.00 -6.44 -18.73
N TYR A 454 0.24 -6.96 -17.53
CA TYR A 454 -0.19 -8.31 -17.18
C TYR A 454 -1.72 -8.43 -17.17
N LEU A 455 -2.41 -7.51 -16.47
CA LEU A 455 -3.87 -7.52 -16.37
C LEU A 455 -4.51 -7.33 -17.75
N HIS A 456 -4.05 -6.35 -18.53
CA HIS A 456 -4.50 -6.12 -19.90
C HIS A 456 -4.29 -7.37 -20.77
N GLY A 457 -3.10 -7.98 -20.71
CA GLY A 457 -2.80 -9.19 -21.48
C GLY A 457 -3.67 -10.39 -21.11
N VAL A 458 -4.09 -10.52 -19.85
CA VAL A 458 -5.02 -11.56 -19.41
C VAL A 458 -6.45 -11.26 -19.90
N LEU A 459 -6.90 -10.00 -19.80
CA LEU A 459 -8.27 -9.61 -20.15
C LEU A 459 -8.53 -9.60 -21.66
N VAL A 460 -7.53 -9.25 -22.47
CA VAL A 460 -7.59 -9.29 -23.94
C VAL A 460 -7.94 -10.67 -24.49
N GLU A 461 -7.67 -11.75 -23.75
CA GLU A 461 -8.02 -13.11 -24.22
C GLU A 461 -9.53 -13.35 -24.28
N ASN A 462 -10.29 -12.69 -23.39
CA ASN A 462 -11.74 -12.77 -23.34
C ASN A 462 -12.42 -11.58 -24.05
N SER A 463 -11.75 -10.42 -24.07
CA SER A 463 -12.24 -9.17 -24.68
C SER A 463 -11.15 -8.54 -25.56
N PRO A 464 -10.89 -9.07 -26.77
CA PRO A 464 -9.76 -8.64 -27.58
C PRO A 464 -9.87 -7.19 -28.10
N GLU A 465 -11.08 -6.63 -28.14
CA GLU A 465 -11.36 -5.22 -28.48
C GLU A 465 -10.60 -4.22 -27.59
N LEU A 466 -10.24 -4.64 -26.37
CA LEU A 466 -9.43 -3.85 -25.45
C LEU A 466 -8.08 -3.42 -26.06
N GLU A 467 -7.50 -4.21 -26.98
CA GLU A 467 -6.25 -3.81 -27.66
C GLU A 467 -6.42 -2.51 -28.44
N ALA A 468 -7.55 -2.35 -29.14
CA ALA A 468 -7.85 -1.14 -29.89
C ALA A 468 -8.18 0.03 -28.97
N PHE A 469 -8.90 -0.22 -27.88
CA PHE A 469 -9.30 0.84 -26.95
C PHE A 469 -8.14 1.36 -26.11
N ARG A 470 -7.25 0.48 -25.64
CA ARG A 470 -6.00 0.86 -24.99
C ARG A 470 -5.18 1.77 -25.90
N ALA A 471 -5.04 1.40 -27.17
CA ALA A 471 -4.28 2.20 -28.13
C ALA A 471 -4.87 3.61 -28.32
N VAL A 472 -6.18 3.79 -28.24
CA VAL A 472 -6.82 5.12 -28.29
C VAL A 472 -6.63 5.88 -26.97
N ALA A 473 -6.71 5.20 -25.82
CA ALA A 473 -6.65 5.81 -24.49
C ALA A 473 -5.24 6.31 -24.09
N GLU A 474 -4.19 5.82 -24.74
CA GLU A 474 -2.82 6.29 -24.53
C GLU A 474 -2.70 7.81 -24.80
N SER A 475 -2.04 8.53 -23.89
CA SER A 475 -2.07 10.00 -23.83
C SER A 475 -1.57 10.74 -25.08
N ASP A 476 -0.70 10.10 -25.86
CA ASP A 476 -0.13 10.66 -27.10
C ASP A 476 -0.80 10.14 -28.38
N ASN A 477 -1.84 9.31 -28.23
CA ASN A 477 -2.59 8.71 -29.33
C ASN A 477 -3.98 9.34 -29.47
N HIS A 478 -4.54 9.26 -30.67
CA HIS A 478 -5.87 9.78 -30.96
C HIS A 478 -6.64 8.87 -31.91
N LEU A 479 -7.96 8.77 -31.70
CA LEU A 479 -8.85 8.12 -32.65
C LEU A 479 -8.81 8.88 -34.00
N CYS A 480 -8.42 8.21 -35.07
CA CYS A 480 -8.09 8.84 -36.34
C CYS A 480 -9.19 8.66 -37.40
N LEU A 481 -10.39 9.18 -37.14
CA LEU A 481 -11.52 9.05 -38.07
C LEU A 481 -12.38 10.32 -38.09
N ASP A 482 -12.57 10.91 -39.28
CA ASP A 482 -13.22 12.22 -39.45
C ASP A 482 -14.69 12.19 -38.98
N GLY A 483 -15.03 13.08 -38.04
CA GLY A 483 -16.39 13.23 -37.51
C GLY A 483 -16.81 12.15 -36.50
N VAL A 484 -15.85 11.43 -35.93
CA VAL A 484 -16.04 10.37 -34.93
C VAL A 484 -15.22 10.72 -33.70
N ASP A 485 -15.77 10.49 -32.50
CA ASP A 485 -15.07 10.72 -31.23
C ASP A 485 -14.98 9.43 -30.40
N GLU A 486 -14.27 9.48 -29.26
CA GLU A 486 -14.08 8.31 -28.39
C GLU A 486 -15.40 7.73 -27.87
N SER A 487 -16.48 8.51 -27.77
CA SER A 487 -17.77 8.00 -27.31
C SER A 487 -18.41 7.05 -28.33
N ASP A 488 -18.02 7.15 -29.61
CA ASP A 488 -18.48 6.24 -30.64
C ASP A 488 -17.86 4.84 -30.50
N LEU A 489 -16.76 4.65 -29.75
CA LEU A 489 -16.11 3.35 -29.53
C LEU A 489 -17.05 2.31 -28.88
N ALA A 490 -18.10 2.74 -28.19
CA ALA A 490 -19.18 1.85 -27.73
C ALA A 490 -19.93 1.14 -28.87
N ARG A 491 -19.70 1.56 -30.11
CA ARG A 491 -20.21 0.98 -31.36
C ARG A 491 -19.10 0.43 -32.24
N ALA A 492 -17.90 0.15 -31.69
CA ALA A 492 -16.76 -0.38 -32.42
C ALA A 492 -17.08 -1.68 -33.18
N THR A 493 -17.95 -2.52 -32.64
CA THR A 493 -18.39 -3.79 -33.24
C THR A 493 -19.65 -3.65 -34.09
N ASP A 494 -20.26 -2.47 -34.20
CA ASP A 494 -21.49 -2.27 -34.99
C ASP A 494 -21.18 -2.19 -36.51
N MET A 495 -21.66 -3.17 -37.28
CA MET A 495 -21.52 -3.21 -38.75
C MET A 495 -22.29 -2.11 -39.50
N SER A 496 -23.06 -1.29 -38.78
CA SER A 496 -23.71 -0.07 -39.24
C SER A 496 -23.20 1.19 -38.53
N GLY A 497 -22.17 1.03 -37.69
CA GLY A 497 -21.48 2.08 -36.96
C GLY A 497 -20.43 2.82 -37.79
N PRO A 498 -19.76 3.81 -37.17
CA PRO A 498 -18.77 4.65 -37.83
C PRO A 498 -17.52 3.89 -38.27
N PHE A 499 -17.18 2.81 -37.57
CA PHE A 499 -15.99 1.99 -37.85
C PHE A 499 -16.17 0.98 -38.98
N ALA A 500 -17.35 0.94 -39.62
CA ALA A 500 -17.62 0.05 -40.74
C ALA A 500 -17.03 0.61 -42.05
N PHE A 501 -16.14 -0.13 -42.71
CA PHE A 501 -15.42 0.30 -43.92
C PHE A 501 -16.03 -0.25 -45.23
N LYS A 502 -17.36 -0.25 -45.37
CA LYS A 502 -18.05 -0.79 -46.58
C LYS A 502 -17.58 -0.16 -47.89
N ASP A 503 -17.16 1.11 -47.85
CA ASP A 503 -16.44 1.76 -48.93
C ASP A 503 -15.04 2.13 -48.42
N ALA A 504 -14.06 1.25 -48.71
CA ALA A 504 -12.68 1.42 -48.26
C ALA A 504 -12.05 2.75 -48.74
N ARG A 505 -12.50 3.30 -49.87
CA ARG A 505 -11.98 4.57 -50.41
C ARG A 505 -12.48 5.78 -49.66
N ASP A 506 -13.72 5.73 -49.19
CA ASP A 506 -14.29 6.80 -48.37
C ASP A 506 -13.72 6.72 -46.96
N PHE A 507 -13.63 5.51 -46.40
CA PHE A 507 -13.02 5.27 -45.09
C PHE A 507 -11.56 5.75 -45.04
N SER A 508 -10.72 5.36 -46.01
CA SER A 508 -9.32 5.79 -46.06
C SER A 508 -9.17 7.31 -46.17
N LEU A 509 -10.11 7.98 -46.85
CA LEU A 509 -10.13 9.43 -46.97
C LEU A 509 -10.47 10.10 -45.64
N GLN A 510 -11.43 9.55 -44.89
CA GLN A 510 -11.82 10.05 -43.57
C GLN A 510 -10.66 9.92 -42.57
N VAL A 511 -9.93 8.80 -42.59
CA VAL A 511 -8.74 8.60 -41.74
C VAL A 511 -7.67 9.63 -42.03
N ILE A 512 -7.29 9.78 -43.31
CA ILE A 512 -6.25 10.75 -43.71
C ILE A 512 -6.69 12.19 -43.43
N LYS A 513 -7.97 12.50 -43.58
CA LYS A 513 -8.51 13.82 -43.28
C LYS A 513 -8.39 14.14 -41.78
N ALA A 514 -8.78 13.22 -40.90
CA ALA A 514 -8.62 13.39 -39.46
C ALA A 514 -7.13 13.56 -39.08
N ALA A 515 -6.25 12.70 -39.60
CA ALA A 515 -4.82 12.81 -39.37
C ALA A 515 -4.25 14.19 -39.75
N ALA A 516 -4.59 14.69 -40.95
CA ALA A 516 -4.03 15.93 -41.50
C ALA A 516 -4.66 17.21 -40.95
N ASP A 517 -5.96 17.19 -40.68
CA ASP A 517 -6.69 18.40 -40.30
C ASP A 517 -6.76 18.60 -38.77
N GLU A 518 -6.66 17.52 -37.97
CA GLU A 518 -6.88 17.57 -36.52
C GLU A 518 -5.64 17.21 -35.68
N TYR A 519 -4.83 16.22 -36.07
CA TYR A 519 -3.83 15.63 -35.16
C TYR A 519 -2.36 15.87 -35.56
N SER A 520 -2.06 15.94 -36.85
CA SER A 520 -0.70 16.12 -37.36
C SER A 520 -0.17 17.53 -37.13
N TRP A 521 1.10 17.64 -36.74
CA TRP A 521 1.79 18.93 -36.58
C TRP A 521 2.70 19.22 -37.78
N GLU A 522 3.09 18.18 -38.51
CA GLU A 522 3.91 18.25 -39.72
C GLU A 522 3.07 18.54 -40.97
N VAL A 523 1.85 18.00 -41.02
CA VAL A 523 0.89 18.17 -42.10
C VAL A 523 -0.23 19.07 -41.59
N ARG A 524 -0.44 20.23 -42.22
CA ARG A 524 -1.48 21.20 -41.79
C ARG A 524 -2.72 21.17 -42.66
N ASN A 525 -2.69 20.40 -43.75
CA ASN A 525 -3.75 20.32 -44.75
C ASN A 525 -3.56 19.06 -45.62
N ARG A 526 -4.66 18.42 -46.03
CA ARG A 526 -4.70 17.40 -47.10
C ARG A 526 -3.82 17.68 -48.34
N TYR A 527 -3.64 18.94 -48.75
CA TYR A 527 -2.78 19.31 -49.88
C TYR A 527 -1.28 19.10 -49.61
N ASP A 528 -0.86 19.10 -48.34
CA ASP A 528 0.55 18.84 -47.95
C ASP A 528 0.92 17.35 -48.08
N LEU A 529 -0.07 16.47 -48.30
CA LEU A 529 0.09 15.02 -48.46
C LEU A 529 0.26 14.55 -49.94
N GLU A 530 0.56 15.46 -50.87
CA GLU A 530 0.48 15.22 -52.33
C GLU A 530 1.42 14.13 -52.90
N GLN A 531 2.38 13.58 -52.15
CA GLN A 531 3.21 12.46 -52.60
C GLN A 531 3.32 11.27 -51.62
N ASP A 532 3.33 11.50 -50.31
CA ASP A 532 3.46 10.42 -49.32
C ASP A 532 2.11 10.02 -48.68
N GLY A 533 1.18 10.94 -48.42
CA GLY A 533 -0.15 10.57 -47.88
C GLY A 533 -1.09 9.91 -48.89
N GLY A 534 -0.85 10.07 -50.19
CA GLY A 534 -1.50 9.25 -51.23
C GLY A 534 -1.10 7.77 -51.12
N TRP A 535 0.18 7.51 -50.80
CA TRP A 535 0.70 6.16 -50.60
C TRP A 535 0.19 5.54 -49.28
N THR A 536 0.06 6.34 -48.22
CA THR A 536 -0.56 5.90 -46.96
C THR A 536 -2.04 5.58 -47.15
N ARG A 537 -2.76 6.43 -47.88
CA ARG A 537 -4.17 6.18 -48.27
C ARG A 537 -4.34 4.88 -49.05
N GLU A 538 -3.54 4.65 -50.09
CA GLU A 538 -3.58 3.42 -50.88
C GLU A 538 -3.29 2.18 -50.04
N GLN A 539 -2.41 2.29 -49.03
CA GLN A 539 -2.16 1.19 -48.09
C GLN A 539 -3.35 0.91 -47.18
N ILE A 540 -4.00 1.94 -46.63
CA ILE A 540 -5.22 1.77 -45.82
C ILE A 540 -6.29 1.08 -46.68
N GLU A 541 -6.53 1.56 -47.91
CA GLU A 541 -7.49 0.94 -48.85
C GLU A 541 -7.15 -0.54 -49.10
N THR A 542 -5.89 -0.83 -49.42
CA THR A 542 -5.43 -2.20 -49.70
C THR A 542 -5.61 -3.12 -48.50
N ARG A 543 -5.44 -2.61 -47.28
CA ARG A 543 -5.59 -3.38 -46.03
C ARG A 543 -7.05 -3.64 -45.71
N CYS A 544 -7.91 -2.64 -45.87
CA CYS A 544 -9.37 -2.80 -45.75
C CYS A 544 -9.92 -3.81 -46.79
N GLU A 545 -9.49 -3.74 -48.05
CA GLU A 545 -9.95 -4.62 -49.13
C GLU A 545 -9.57 -6.11 -48.94
N ARG A 546 -8.59 -6.41 -48.06
CA ARG A 546 -8.21 -7.80 -47.74
C ARG A 546 -9.16 -8.47 -46.74
N ARG A 547 -10.00 -7.69 -46.06
CA ARG A 547 -10.93 -8.17 -45.03
C ARG A 547 -12.37 -8.08 -45.50
N TYR A 548 -13.23 -8.88 -44.89
CA TYR A 548 -14.64 -8.93 -45.28
C TYR A 548 -15.43 -7.84 -44.54
N GLU A 549 -15.85 -6.82 -45.27
CA GLU A 549 -16.48 -5.59 -44.78
C GLU A 549 -17.85 -5.79 -44.10
N HIS A 550 -18.37 -7.03 -44.12
CA HIS A 550 -19.63 -7.41 -43.48
C HIS A 550 -19.45 -8.15 -42.15
N THR A 551 -18.23 -8.52 -41.80
CA THR A 551 -17.88 -9.15 -40.52
C THR A 551 -16.77 -8.43 -39.79
N THR A 552 -16.16 -7.40 -40.36
CA THR A 552 -15.03 -6.70 -39.77
C THR A 552 -15.26 -5.20 -39.70
N THR A 553 -14.90 -4.58 -38.57
CA THR A 553 -14.81 -3.13 -38.39
C THR A 553 -13.35 -2.71 -38.19
N CYS A 554 -13.04 -1.42 -38.34
CA CYS A 554 -11.67 -0.92 -38.21
C CYS A 554 -11.63 0.34 -37.34
N VAL A 555 -10.83 0.30 -36.28
CA VAL A 555 -10.51 1.44 -35.41
C VAL A 555 -9.12 1.97 -35.80
N PRO A 556 -9.05 3.11 -36.50
CA PRO A 556 -7.77 3.73 -36.87
C PRO A 556 -7.24 4.58 -35.71
N VAL A 557 -5.96 4.42 -35.37
CA VAL A 557 -5.31 5.15 -34.28
C VAL A 557 -4.13 5.94 -34.83
N PHE A 558 -4.12 7.23 -34.55
CA PHE A 558 -2.99 8.11 -34.83
C PHE A 558 -2.06 8.08 -33.62
N ARG A 559 -0.77 7.84 -33.86
CA ARG A 559 0.28 7.81 -32.82
C ARG A 559 1.41 8.75 -33.17
N ARG A 560 1.94 9.43 -32.16
CA ARG A 560 3.20 10.16 -32.24
C ARG A 560 4.27 9.49 -31.38
N ASP A 561 5.38 9.12 -32.00
CA ASP A 561 6.53 8.54 -31.29
C ASP A 561 7.84 9.13 -31.82
N GLY A 562 8.70 9.62 -30.92
CA GLY A 562 10.00 10.20 -31.26
C GLY A 562 9.93 11.39 -32.24
N GLY A 563 8.79 12.09 -32.29
CA GLY A 563 8.51 13.16 -33.25
C GLY A 563 8.10 12.68 -34.65
N GLN A 564 7.89 11.38 -34.85
CA GLN A 564 7.34 10.79 -36.07
C GLN A 564 5.86 10.45 -35.88
N GLU A 565 5.09 10.58 -36.96
CA GLU A 565 3.64 10.43 -36.95
C GLU A 565 3.22 9.19 -37.76
N TRP A 566 2.43 8.33 -37.12
CA TRP A 566 2.03 7.02 -37.62
C TRP A 566 0.53 6.80 -37.50
N ILE A 567 0.01 5.89 -38.33
CA ILE A 567 -1.36 5.38 -38.23
C ILE A 567 -1.32 3.86 -38.09
N ASP A 568 -1.93 3.35 -37.04
CA ASP A 568 -2.18 1.93 -36.81
C ASP A 568 -3.66 1.63 -37.09
N LEU A 569 -3.95 0.50 -37.74
CA LEU A 569 -5.32 0.07 -38.04
C LEU A 569 -5.63 -1.17 -37.21
N TYR A 570 -6.59 -1.08 -36.29
CA TYR A 570 -7.06 -2.21 -35.51
C TYR A 570 -8.32 -2.77 -36.15
N PHE A 571 -8.25 -3.98 -36.69
CA PHE A 571 -9.39 -4.66 -37.31
C PHE A 571 -10.03 -5.61 -36.32
N ILE A 572 -11.32 -5.43 -36.08
CA ILE A 572 -12.11 -6.23 -35.13
C ILE A 572 -13.02 -7.16 -35.94
N GLU A 573 -12.84 -8.48 -35.82
CA GLU A 573 -13.67 -9.47 -36.51
C GLU A 573 -14.87 -9.90 -35.65
N ASN A 574 -16.04 -9.43 -36.03
CA ASN A 574 -17.30 -9.74 -35.38
C ASN A 574 -17.66 -11.23 -35.54
N GLY A 575 -17.73 -11.93 -34.41
CA GLY A 575 -18.14 -13.34 -34.32
C GLY A 575 -17.02 -14.28 -33.91
N THR A 576 -15.75 -13.94 -34.20
CA THR A 576 -14.57 -14.59 -33.61
C THR A 576 -14.04 -13.78 -32.43
N GLY A 577 -14.27 -12.46 -32.43
CA GLY A 577 -13.74 -11.53 -31.43
C GLY A 577 -12.27 -11.18 -31.68
N GLU A 578 -11.65 -11.72 -32.72
CA GLU A 578 -10.22 -11.49 -32.97
C GLU A 578 -9.94 -10.04 -33.38
N VAL A 579 -8.90 -9.45 -32.78
CA VAL A 579 -8.37 -8.14 -33.16
C VAL A 579 -7.02 -8.31 -33.83
N GLU A 580 -6.84 -7.69 -34.99
CA GLU A 580 -5.58 -7.67 -35.72
C GLU A 580 -5.13 -6.24 -35.97
N MET A 581 -3.95 -5.89 -35.45
CA MET A 581 -3.31 -4.61 -35.70
C MET A 581 -2.44 -4.66 -36.96
N GLU A 582 -2.69 -3.76 -37.90
CA GLU A 582 -1.83 -3.54 -39.07
C GLU A 582 -1.23 -2.13 -39.07
N GLY A 583 0.11 -2.05 -39.05
CA GLY A 583 0.85 -0.80 -38.92
C GLY A 583 2.32 -1.06 -38.60
N PRO A 584 3.11 0.00 -38.32
CA PRO A 584 2.73 1.40 -38.39
C PRO A 584 2.79 1.94 -39.82
N LEU A 585 1.78 2.71 -40.22
CA LEU A 585 1.73 3.43 -41.50
C LEU A 585 2.28 4.83 -41.31
N LYS A 586 3.37 5.17 -41.99
CA LYS A 586 3.95 6.50 -41.92
C LYS A 586 3.01 7.53 -42.54
N LEU A 587 2.81 8.68 -41.89
CA LEU A 587 2.02 9.76 -42.49
C LEU A 587 2.81 10.52 -43.58
N LEU A 588 4.12 10.76 -43.34
CA LEU A 588 5.11 11.38 -44.24
C LEU A 588 6.45 10.65 -44.13
#